data_AF-A0A350IIN4-F1
#
_entry.id   AF-A0A350IIN4-F1
#
_cell.length_a   1.000
_cell.length_b   1.000
_cell.length_c   1.000
_cell.angle_alpha   90.00
_cell.angle_beta   90.00
_cell.angle_gamma   90.00
#
_symmetry.space_group_name_H-M   'P 1'
#
loop_
_entity.id
_entity.type
_entity.pdbx_description
1 polymer ?
#
loop_
_entity_poly.entity_id
_entity_poly.type
_entity_poly.pdbx_seq_one_letter_code
_entity_poly.pdbx_strand_id
1 'polypeptide(L)'
;MDKIFYTKNLKTWFRATRPFVFPASIVPILVGSAFAFYTNRWEANWWFFPLIFIAGVLYHAATNLVSDYYDYAKGVDREGTYGGSRVLIEKIMHPKEMLYGGYILFAIGTLIGFFLVAKVGYPLLIIGLIGLFGGILYTAKPLNYKYHGFGDFLVFLLMGPLMVLGTFYTLTESMNWYVLLISIPIGLLIASILNANNIRDINYDKQAHIKTFTAVIGYKASKYEYIFLVSGAYILVLVFIGLRILEPYSLLVLLVLPQAYKNMREISAAQINNPQQIAMMDVSSAQLHMKFGLLLSVGIILSAIF
;
A
#
# COMPACT_ATOMS: atom_id res chain seq x y z
N MET A 1 25.85 18.99 21.07
CA MET A 1 25.69 17.60 21.55
C MET A 1 25.56 16.70 20.34
N ASP A 2 26.68 16.14 19.90
CA ASP A 2 26.73 15.20 18.79
C ASP A 2 25.96 13.93 19.18
N LYS A 3 24.76 13.76 18.61
CA LYS A 3 23.99 12.53 18.76
C LYS A 3 24.75 11.45 17.99
N ILE A 4 25.23 10.43 18.70
CA ILE A 4 25.98 9.31 18.13
C ILE A 4 25.06 8.55 17.18
N PHE A 5 25.38 8.58 15.88
CA PHE A 5 24.75 7.73 14.86
C PHE A 5 25.64 6.50 14.65
N TYR A 6 25.05 5.31 14.68
CA TYR A 6 25.78 4.06 14.48
C TYR A 6 26.11 3.80 13.01
N THR A 7 27.12 2.97 12.75
CA THR A 7 27.53 2.58 11.39
C THR A 7 26.40 1.88 10.64
N LYS A 8 26.17 2.33 9.40
CA LYS A 8 25.08 1.84 8.55
C LYS A 8 25.49 0.55 7.87
N ASN A 9 24.69 -0.49 8.05
CA ASN A 9 24.75 -1.69 7.23
C ASN A 9 23.47 -1.78 6.38
N LEU A 10 23.47 -2.70 5.41
CA LEU A 10 22.31 -2.96 4.55
C LEU A 10 21.05 -3.31 5.36
N LYS A 11 21.22 -3.92 6.54
CA LYS A 11 20.11 -4.29 7.44
C LYS A 11 19.38 -3.06 7.98
N THR A 12 20.08 -1.96 8.28
CA THR A 12 19.45 -0.69 8.69
C THR A 12 18.60 -0.10 7.57
N TRP A 13 19.10 -0.07 6.34
CA TRP A 13 18.33 0.42 5.19
C TRP A 13 17.13 -0.46 4.89
N PHE A 14 17.30 -1.78 4.95
CA PHE A 14 16.21 -2.72 4.77
C PHE A 14 15.12 -2.56 5.84
N ARG A 15 15.49 -2.27 7.09
CA ARG A 15 14.51 -1.92 8.14
C ARG A 15 13.81 -0.60 7.83
N ALA A 16 14.56 0.41 7.38
CA ALA A 16 14.04 1.75 7.09
C ALA A 16 12.96 1.75 5.99
N THR A 17 13.03 0.85 5.02
CA THR A 17 12.04 0.75 3.94
C THR A 17 10.72 0.09 4.34
N ARG A 18 10.63 -0.47 5.56
CA ARG A 18 9.43 -1.14 6.12
C ARG A 18 8.91 -2.29 5.21
N PRO A 19 9.71 -3.34 4.97
CA PRO A 19 9.38 -4.39 3.99
C PRO A 19 8.07 -5.14 4.30
N PHE A 20 7.62 -5.14 5.56
CA PHE A 20 6.35 -5.76 5.94
C PHE A 20 5.11 -5.10 5.29
N VAL A 21 5.21 -3.83 4.85
CA VAL A 21 4.11 -3.16 4.12
C VAL A 21 4.21 -3.31 2.60
N PHE A 22 5.30 -3.86 2.06
CA PHE A 22 5.45 -4.08 0.61
C PHE A 22 4.36 -4.94 -0.06
N PRO A 23 3.59 -5.79 0.64
CA PRO A 23 2.38 -6.35 0.04
C PRO A 23 1.49 -5.31 -0.65
N ALA A 24 1.37 -4.08 -0.11
CA ALA A 24 0.53 -3.03 -0.68
C ALA A 24 1.02 -2.47 -2.03
N SER A 25 2.25 -2.77 -2.46
CA SER A 25 2.72 -2.49 -3.83
C SER A 25 2.90 -3.76 -4.66
N ILE A 26 3.32 -4.87 -4.02
CA ILE A 26 3.54 -6.15 -4.72
C ILE A 26 2.22 -6.73 -5.23
N VAL A 27 1.17 -6.78 -4.40
CA VAL A 27 -0.11 -7.38 -4.77
C VAL A 27 -0.79 -6.66 -5.94
N PRO A 28 -0.92 -5.31 -5.95
CA PRO A 28 -1.47 -4.60 -7.11
C PRO A 28 -0.75 -4.94 -8.42
N ILE A 29 0.58 -5.03 -8.39
CA ILE A 29 1.39 -5.40 -9.56
C ILE A 29 1.07 -6.84 -9.99
N LEU A 30 0.97 -7.78 -9.04
CA LEU A 30 0.62 -9.16 -9.34
C LEU A 30 -0.80 -9.30 -9.92
N VAL A 31 -1.78 -8.57 -9.37
CA VAL A 31 -3.17 -8.61 -9.86
C VAL A 31 -3.29 -7.98 -11.25
N GLY A 32 -2.64 -6.83 -11.49
CA GLY A 32 -2.60 -6.20 -12.80
C GLY A 32 -1.92 -7.09 -13.85
N SER A 33 -0.85 -7.78 -13.44
CA SER A 33 -0.15 -8.77 -14.27
C SER A 33 -1.02 -10.00 -14.54
N ALA A 34 -1.68 -10.56 -13.52
CA ALA A 34 -2.57 -11.70 -13.68
C ALA A 34 -3.70 -11.39 -14.67
N PHE A 35 -4.28 -10.19 -14.60
CA PHE A 35 -5.32 -9.79 -15.54
C PHE A 35 -4.78 -9.54 -16.95
N ALA A 36 -3.56 -9.01 -17.09
CA ALA A 36 -2.87 -8.92 -18.39
C ALA A 36 -2.66 -10.31 -19.00
N PHE A 37 -2.31 -11.32 -18.19
CA PHE A 37 -2.23 -12.71 -18.65
C PHE A 37 -3.60 -13.27 -19.03
N TYR A 38 -4.66 -12.94 -18.28
CA TYR A 38 -6.01 -13.39 -18.59
C TYR A 38 -6.50 -12.87 -19.95
N THR A 39 -6.24 -11.60 -20.27
CA THR A 39 -6.72 -11.00 -21.52
C THR A 39 -5.80 -11.23 -22.72
N ASN A 40 -4.47 -11.23 -22.51
CA ASN A 40 -3.49 -11.22 -23.60
C ASN A 40 -2.54 -12.43 -23.58
N ARG A 41 -2.55 -13.25 -22.51
CA ARG A 41 -1.67 -14.41 -22.33
C ARG A 41 -0.20 -14.06 -22.62
N TRP A 42 0.39 -14.71 -23.61
CA TRP A 42 1.80 -14.56 -23.98
C TRP A 42 2.07 -13.36 -24.91
N GLU A 43 1.03 -12.70 -25.42
CA GLU A 43 1.16 -11.51 -26.26
C GLU A 43 1.46 -10.25 -25.45
N ALA A 44 1.23 -10.28 -24.12
CA ALA A 44 1.67 -9.22 -23.23
C ALA A 44 3.20 -9.12 -23.18
N ASN A 45 3.72 -7.91 -22.97
CA ASN A 45 5.16 -7.64 -22.95
C ASN A 45 5.78 -7.93 -21.58
N TRP A 46 5.95 -9.22 -21.29
CA TRP A 46 6.47 -9.71 -20.01
C TRP A 46 7.91 -9.24 -19.69
N TRP A 47 8.66 -8.77 -20.68
CA TRP A 47 9.98 -8.15 -20.44
C TRP A 47 9.90 -6.90 -19.56
N PHE A 48 8.75 -6.23 -19.51
CA PHE A 48 8.55 -5.05 -18.65
C PHE A 48 8.19 -5.41 -17.21
N PHE A 49 7.78 -6.65 -16.92
CA PHE A 49 7.36 -7.05 -15.57
C PHE A 49 8.43 -6.79 -14.48
N PRO A 50 9.71 -7.19 -14.66
CA PRO A 50 10.74 -6.90 -13.65
C PRO A 50 10.94 -5.41 -13.41
N LEU A 51 10.84 -4.58 -14.46
CA LEU A 51 10.99 -3.13 -14.36
C LEU A 51 9.82 -2.48 -13.62
N ILE A 52 8.58 -2.91 -13.92
CA ILE A 52 7.38 -2.48 -13.20
C ILE A 52 7.49 -2.84 -11.72
N PHE A 53 7.89 -4.09 -11.43
CA PHE A 53 8.04 -4.59 -10.06
C PHE A 53 9.07 -3.76 -9.27
N ILE A 54 10.26 -3.56 -9.85
CA ILE A 54 11.33 -2.78 -9.23
C ILE A 54 10.90 -1.32 -9.04
N ALA A 55 10.34 -0.67 -10.06
CA ALA A 55 9.91 0.72 -9.97
C ALA A 55 8.81 0.91 -8.90
N GLY A 56 7.80 0.03 -8.86
CA GLY A 56 6.73 0.09 -7.87
C GLY A 56 7.22 -0.10 -6.43
N VAL A 57 8.11 -1.08 -6.20
CA VAL A 57 8.72 -1.29 -4.87
C VAL A 57 9.63 -0.12 -4.49
N LEU A 58 10.38 0.45 -5.43
CA LEU A 58 11.20 1.64 -5.18
C LEU A 58 10.35 2.84 -4.79
N TYR A 59 9.24 3.10 -5.48
CA TYR A 59 8.32 4.20 -5.14
C TYR A 59 7.69 4.01 -3.76
N HIS A 60 7.32 2.79 -3.41
CA HIS A 60 6.80 2.49 -2.08
C HIS A 60 7.88 2.67 -1.00
N ALA A 61 9.06 2.10 -1.20
CA ALA A 61 10.19 2.27 -0.28
C ALA A 61 10.56 3.75 -0.11
N ALA A 62 10.58 4.53 -1.20
CA ALA A 62 10.82 5.96 -1.19
C ALA A 62 9.76 6.71 -0.36
N THR A 63 8.49 6.40 -0.58
CA THR A 63 7.35 6.96 0.17
C THR A 63 7.48 6.66 1.67
N ASN A 64 7.88 5.44 2.04
CA ASN A 64 8.10 5.08 3.44
C ASN A 64 9.23 5.90 4.08
N LEU A 65 10.38 6.03 3.41
CA LEU A 65 11.51 6.82 3.92
C LEU A 65 11.14 8.31 4.09
N VAL A 66 10.46 8.88 3.10
CA VAL A 66 9.98 10.27 3.17
C VAL A 66 8.93 10.43 4.28
N SER A 67 8.03 9.45 4.45
CA SER A 67 7.05 9.43 5.54
C SER A 67 7.71 9.38 6.91
N ASP A 68 8.63 8.44 7.17
CA ASP A 68 9.38 8.37 8.44
C ASP A 68 10.05 9.71 8.77
N TYR A 69 10.69 10.34 7.77
CA TYR A 69 11.35 11.62 7.97
C TYR A 69 10.38 12.71 8.44
N TYR A 70 9.25 12.89 7.74
CA TYR A 70 8.29 13.94 8.08
C TYR A 70 7.49 13.62 9.34
N ASP A 71 7.18 12.35 9.59
CA ASP A 71 6.53 11.90 10.82
C ASP A 71 7.43 12.15 12.04
N TYR A 72 8.74 11.88 11.92
CA TYR A 72 9.74 12.22 12.93
C TYR A 72 9.88 13.73 13.11
N ALA A 73 10.03 14.48 12.01
CA ALA A 73 10.21 15.94 12.05
C ALA A 73 8.98 16.68 12.64
N LYS A 74 7.78 16.12 12.45
CA LYS A 74 6.53 16.66 13.00
C LYS A 74 6.24 16.17 14.42
N GLY A 75 7.04 15.25 14.95
CA GLY A 75 6.87 14.67 16.28
C GLY A 75 5.71 13.67 16.38
N VAL A 76 5.19 13.19 15.25
CA VAL A 76 4.22 12.08 15.20
C VAL A 76 4.90 10.81 15.70
N ASP A 77 6.08 10.51 15.14
CA ASP A 77 6.93 9.40 15.53
C ASP A 77 7.89 9.83 16.65
N ARG A 78 7.71 9.26 17.86
CA ARG A 78 8.49 9.60 19.06
C ARG A 78 8.64 8.41 20.02
N GLU A 79 9.41 8.59 21.09
CA GLU A 79 9.50 7.55 22.12
C GLU A 79 8.10 7.21 22.67
N GLY A 80 7.81 5.91 22.80
CA GLY A 80 6.50 5.42 23.22
C GLY A 80 5.46 5.18 22.11
N THR A 81 5.73 5.53 20.84
CA THR A 81 4.84 5.19 19.70
C THR A 81 5.24 3.88 19.02
N TYR A 82 4.31 3.27 18.28
CA TYR A 82 4.53 1.99 17.57
C TYR A 82 4.78 2.16 16.06
N GLY A 83 4.61 3.38 15.54
CA GLY A 83 4.78 3.71 14.14
C GLY A 83 6.23 3.78 13.66
N GLY A 84 6.38 3.89 12.34
CA GLY A 84 7.67 4.09 11.70
C GLY A 84 8.52 2.83 11.54
N SER A 85 9.67 2.99 10.89
CA SER A 85 10.75 2.00 10.95
C SER A 85 11.52 2.03 12.28
N ARG A 86 11.27 3.06 13.10
CA ARG A 86 11.91 3.38 14.39
C ARG A 86 13.40 3.76 14.31
N VAL A 87 14.05 3.69 13.14
CA VAL A 87 15.50 3.95 13.01
C VAL A 87 15.89 5.40 13.31
N LEU A 88 14.99 6.38 13.11
CA LEU A 88 15.22 7.78 13.50
C LEU A 88 15.02 8.00 15.00
N ILE A 89 14.00 7.39 15.60
CA ILE A 89 13.71 7.46 17.03
C ILE A 89 14.87 6.82 17.82
N GLU A 90 15.36 5.68 17.35
CA GLU A 90 16.51 4.95 17.91
C GLU A 90 17.87 5.58 17.57
N LYS A 91 17.90 6.69 16.83
CA LYS A 91 19.12 7.42 16.42
C LYS A 91 20.13 6.55 15.65
N ILE A 92 19.66 5.53 14.94
CA ILE A 92 20.48 4.66 14.10
C ILE A 92 20.83 5.35 12.77
N MET A 93 19.93 6.20 12.25
CA MET A 93 20.10 6.92 10.99
C MET A 93 19.85 8.42 11.18
N HIS A 94 20.62 9.27 10.49
CA HIS A 94 20.40 10.71 10.53
C HIS A 94 19.20 11.10 9.65
N PRO A 95 18.28 11.99 10.08
CA PRO A 95 17.06 12.33 9.35
C PRO A 95 17.28 12.74 7.88
N LYS A 96 18.30 13.59 7.62
CA LYS A 96 18.63 14.01 6.25
C LYS A 96 19.01 12.84 5.33
N GLU A 97 19.63 11.79 5.87
CA GLU A 97 20.07 10.64 5.09
C GLU A 97 18.88 9.80 4.65
N MET A 98 17.91 9.62 5.54
CA MET A 98 16.64 8.98 5.22
C MET A 98 15.89 9.75 4.14
N LEU A 99 15.79 11.08 4.27
CA LEU A 99 15.12 11.93 3.28
C LEU A 99 15.78 11.83 1.90
N TYR A 100 17.11 11.97 1.84
CA TYR A 100 17.85 11.84 0.58
C TYR A 100 17.79 10.43 0.01
N GLY A 101 17.81 9.40 0.86
CA GLY A 101 17.58 8.02 0.46
C GLY A 101 16.22 7.88 -0.23
N GLY A 102 15.17 8.44 0.35
CA GLY A 102 13.84 8.50 -0.27
C GLY A 102 13.86 9.16 -1.65
N TYR A 103 14.47 10.33 -1.79
CA TYR A 103 14.57 11.02 -3.09
C TYR A 103 15.40 10.26 -4.12
N ILE A 104 16.48 9.59 -3.71
CA ILE A 104 17.28 8.75 -4.59
C ILE A 104 16.44 7.56 -5.09
N LEU A 105 15.69 6.89 -4.22
CA LEU A 105 14.81 5.79 -4.64
C LEU A 105 13.70 6.26 -5.60
N PHE A 106 13.09 7.43 -5.33
CA PHE A 106 12.16 8.05 -6.28
C PHE A 106 12.82 8.36 -7.62
N ALA A 107 14.02 8.92 -7.62
CA ALA A 107 14.75 9.23 -8.85
C ALA A 107 15.04 7.97 -9.67
N ILE A 108 15.55 6.91 -9.04
CA ILE A 108 15.82 5.62 -9.71
C ILE A 108 14.52 5.02 -10.28
N GLY A 109 13.45 4.97 -9.48
CA GLY A 109 12.15 4.49 -9.96
C GLY A 109 11.60 5.33 -11.11
N THR A 110 11.81 6.65 -11.08
CA THR A 110 11.35 7.57 -12.12
C THR A 110 12.12 7.37 -13.42
N LEU A 111 13.43 7.10 -13.36
CA LEU A 111 14.23 6.76 -14.53
C LEU A 111 13.76 5.47 -15.20
N ILE A 112 13.42 4.43 -14.40
CA ILE A 112 12.79 3.22 -14.92
C ILE A 112 11.43 3.54 -15.54
N GLY A 113 10.63 4.37 -14.87
CA GLY A 113 9.34 4.86 -15.38
C GLY A 113 9.47 5.57 -16.73
N PHE A 114 10.44 6.47 -16.90
CA PHE A 114 10.68 7.15 -18.17
C PHE A 114 11.11 6.19 -19.28
N PHE A 115 11.93 5.19 -18.97
CA PHE A 115 12.25 4.14 -19.93
C PHE A 115 10.99 3.40 -20.39
N LEU A 116 10.10 3.02 -19.46
CA LEU A 116 8.83 2.36 -19.79
C LEU A 116 7.90 3.27 -20.59
N VAL A 117 7.75 4.54 -20.20
CA VAL A 117 6.97 5.55 -20.93
C VAL A 117 7.45 5.71 -22.36
N ALA A 118 8.76 5.70 -22.59
CA ALA A 118 9.32 5.76 -23.94
C ALA A 118 8.99 4.52 -24.80
N LYS A 119 8.57 3.41 -24.17
CA LYS A 119 8.13 2.19 -24.85
C LYS A 119 6.63 2.10 -25.06
N VAL A 120 5.83 2.46 -24.04
CA VAL A 120 4.37 2.24 -24.05
C VAL A 120 3.53 3.51 -24.22
N GLY A 121 4.13 4.70 -24.13
CA GLY A 121 3.47 5.98 -24.38
C GLY A 121 3.07 6.78 -23.13
N TYR A 122 2.50 7.96 -23.38
CA TYR A 122 2.24 8.99 -22.37
C TYR A 122 1.16 8.67 -21.30
N PRO A 123 0.19 7.75 -21.50
CA PRO A 123 -0.75 7.42 -20.41
C PRO A 123 -0.04 6.89 -19.16
N LEU A 124 1.04 6.12 -19.33
CA LEU A 124 1.88 5.68 -18.22
C LEU A 124 2.59 6.86 -17.53
N LEU A 125 2.95 7.91 -18.26
CA LEU A 125 3.56 9.12 -17.69
C LEU A 125 2.60 9.80 -16.70
N ILE A 126 1.32 9.91 -17.07
CA ILE A 126 0.30 10.51 -16.19
C ILE A 126 0.16 9.67 -14.91
N ILE A 127 0.03 8.35 -15.05
CA ILE A 127 -0.03 7.41 -13.92
C ILE A 127 1.20 7.54 -13.02
N GLY A 128 2.40 7.57 -13.62
CA GLY A 128 3.67 7.69 -12.91
C GLY A 128 3.84 9.01 -12.17
N LEU A 129 3.42 10.14 -12.78
CA LEU A 129 3.46 11.45 -12.14
C LEU A 129 2.49 11.53 -10.96
N ILE A 130 1.26 11.03 -11.12
CA ILE A 130 0.30 10.94 -10.02
C ILE A 130 0.86 10.08 -8.88
N GLY A 131 1.49 8.94 -9.18
CA GLY A 131 2.14 8.09 -8.19
C GLY A 131 3.31 8.78 -7.47
N LEU A 132 4.19 9.47 -8.22
CA LEU A 132 5.35 10.20 -7.68
C LEU A 132 4.91 11.32 -6.73
N PHE A 133 4.03 12.21 -7.20
CA PHE A 133 3.51 13.29 -6.37
C PHE A 133 2.63 12.77 -5.24
N GLY A 134 1.84 11.74 -5.48
CA GLY A 134 1.05 11.06 -4.46
C GLY A 134 1.92 10.54 -3.31
N GLY A 135 3.04 9.89 -3.62
CA GLY A 135 3.98 9.40 -2.62
C GLY A 135 4.69 10.52 -1.85
N ILE A 136 5.21 11.54 -2.54
CA ILE A 136 5.91 12.66 -1.88
C ILE A 136 4.95 13.48 -1.03
N LEU A 137 3.81 13.90 -1.59
CA LEU A 137 2.84 14.78 -0.95
C LEU A 137 2.01 14.09 0.14
N TYR A 138 2.20 12.78 0.36
CA TYR A 138 1.59 12.03 1.45
C TYR A 138 1.88 12.69 2.80
N THR A 139 3.14 12.98 3.07
CA THR A 139 3.60 13.66 4.30
C THR A 139 4.35 14.97 4.05
N ALA A 140 4.90 15.18 2.84
CA ALA A 140 5.62 16.39 2.51
C ALA A 140 4.67 17.57 2.21
N LYS A 141 5.15 18.78 2.51
CA LYS A 141 4.50 20.03 2.08
C LYS A 141 4.52 20.14 0.54
N PRO A 142 3.54 20.85 -0.08
CA PRO A 142 2.53 21.68 0.57
C PRO A 142 1.25 20.95 1.03
N LEU A 143 0.94 19.76 0.50
CA LEU A 143 -0.36 19.12 0.76
C LEU A 143 -0.39 18.25 2.03
N ASN A 144 0.70 17.51 2.30
CA ASN A 144 0.87 16.58 3.41
C ASN A 144 -0.44 15.89 3.85
N TYR A 145 -1.11 15.30 2.86
CA TYR A 145 -2.53 14.99 2.93
C TYR A 145 -2.88 13.88 3.93
N LYS A 146 -1.90 13.07 4.35
CA LYS A 146 -2.00 12.17 5.52
C LYS A 146 -2.49 12.92 6.75
N TYR A 147 -1.94 14.12 6.98
CA TYR A 147 -2.23 14.92 8.18
C TYR A 147 -3.56 15.69 8.10
N HIS A 148 -4.27 15.58 6.98
CA HIS A 148 -5.51 16.29 6.67
C HIS A 148 -6.69 15.35 6.38
N GLY A 149 -6.55 14.06 6.72
CA GLY A 149 -7.66 13.09 6.69
C GLY A 149 -7.88 12.42 5.34
N PHE A 150 -7.05 12.70 4.34
CA PHE A 150 -7.18 12.14 2.99
C PHE A 150 -6.30 10.90 2.75
N GLY A 151 -5.51 10.48 3.75
CA GLY A 151 -4.56 9.36 3.64
C GLY A 151 -5.20 8.08 3.13
N ASP A 152 -6.22 7.57 3.85
CA ASP A 152 -6.88 6.29 3.59
C ASP A 152 -7.47 6.22 2.17
N PHE A 153 -8.17 7.28 1.75
CA PHE A 153 -8.77 7.37 0.41
C PHE A 153 -7.72 7.50 -0.72
N LEU A 154 -6.71 8.34 -0.55
CA LEU A 154 -5.70 8.52 -1.60
C LEU A 154 -4.77 7.30 -1.70
N VAL A 155 -4.43 6.66 -0.59
CA VAL A 155 -3.66 5.41 -0.60
C VAL A 155 -4.48 4.28 -1.26
N PHE A 156 -5.78 4.19 -1.00
CA PHE A 156 -6.70 3.31 -1.74
C PHE A 156 -6.57 3.52 -3.25
N LEU A 157 -6.70 4.77 -3.73
CA LEU A 157 -6.67 5.09 -5.16
C LEU A 157 -5.31 4.85 -5.81
N LEU A 158 -4.23 5.31 -5.16
CA LEU A 158 -2.87 5.31 -5.70
C LEU A 158 -2.28 3.89 -5.74
N MET A 159 -2.43 3.15 -4.64
CA MET A 159 -1.84 1.82 -4.52
C MET A 159 -2.78 0.72 -5.04
N GLY A 160 -4.09 0.92 -4.99
CA GLY A 160 -5.06 -0.01 -5.58
C GLY A 160 -5.25 0.25 -7.08
N PRO A 161 -6.32 0.94 -7.51
CA PRO A 161 -6.67 1.08 -8.92
C PRO A 161 -5.57 1.62 -9.82
N LEU A 162 -4.86 2.67 -9.40
CA LEU A 162 -3.88 3.31 -10.26
C LEU A 162 -2.65 2.41 -10.50
N MET A 163 -2.18 1.69 -9.49
CA MET A 163 -1.05 0.77 -9.62
C MET A 163 -1.42 -0.47 -10.45
N VAL A 164 -2.59 -1.08 -10.19
CA VAL A 164 -3.09 -2.22 -10.99
C VAL A 164 -3.25 -1.82 -12.46
N LEU A 165 -3.86 -0.65 -12.72
CA LEU A 165 -4.03 -0.11 -14.07
C LEU A 165 -2.70 0.19 -14.75
N GLY A 166 -1.76 0.83 -14.04
CA GLY A 166 -0.43 1.13 -14.58
C GLY A 166 0.34 -0.12 -14.96
N THR A 167 0.26 -1.17 -14.14
CA THR A 167 0.86 -2.48 -14.47
C THR A 167 0.20 -3.10 -15.69
N PHE A 168 -1.13 -3.19 -15.73
CA PHE A 168 -1.86 -3.76 -16.86
C PHE A 168 -1.56 -3.02 -18.17
N TYR A 169 -1.63 -1.69 -18.15
CA TYR A 169 -1.36 -0.84 -19.31
C TYR A 169 0.08 -1.02 -19.81
N THR A 170 1.05 -1.06 -18.91
CA THR A 170 2.46 -1.24 -19.31
C THR A 170 2.69 -2.60 -19.97
N LEU A 171 2.00 -3.65 -19.53
CA LEU A 171 2.15 -4.99 -20.10
C LEU A 171 1.38 -5.19 -21.41
N THR A 172 0.29 -4.46 -21.64
CA THR A 172 -0.65 -4.73 -22.75
C THR A 172 -0.80 -3.59 -23.74
N GLU A 173 -0.33 -2.38 -23.40
CA GLU A 173 -0.55 -1.12 -24.14
C GLU A 173 -2.04 -0.82 -24.38
N SER A 174 -2.93 -1.43 -23.58
CA SER A 174 -4.38 -1.35 -23.73
C SER A 174 -5.04 -0.80 -22.47
N MET A 175 -6.16 -0.09 -22.64
CA MET A 175 -6.96 0.42 -21.54
C MET A 175 -8.20 -0.46 -21.36
N ASN A 176 -8.38 -1.01 -20.16
CA ASN A 176 -9.52 -1.87 -19.86
C ASN A 176 -10.17 -1.46 -18.53
N TRP A 177 -11.42 -1.05 -18.57
CA TRP A 177 -12.15 -0.58 -17.39
C TRP A 177 -12.41 -1.68 -16.36
N TYR A 178 -12.44 -2.96 -16.75
CA TYR A 178 -12.55 -4.07 -15.80
C TYR A 178 -11.36 -4.13 -14.85
N VAL A 179 -10.18 -3.66 -15.27
CA VAL A 179 -8.98 -3.57 -14.43
C VAL A 179 -9.24 -2.67 -13.21
N LEU A 180 -9.95 -1.56 -13.42
CA LEU A 180 -10.33 -0.68 -12.31
C LEU A 180 -11.30 -1.39 -11.36
N LEU A 181 -12.27 -2.15 -11.85
CA LEU A 181 -13.22 -2.85 -11.00
C LEU A 181 -12.54 -3.91 -10.14
N ILE A 182 -11.75 -4.80 -10.75
CA ILE A 182 -11.06 -5.88 -10.03
C ILE A 182 -10.00 -5.37 -9.04
N SER A 183 -9.53 -4.14 -9.22
CA SER A 183 -8.60 -3.47 -8.31
C SER A 183 -9.26 -2.94 -7.03
N ILE A 184 -10.58 -2.75 -7.00
CA ILE A 184 -11.27 -2.18 -5.84
C ILE A 184 -11.09 -3.06 -4.60
N PRO A 185 -11.32 -4.39 -4.63
CA PRO A 185 -11.02 -5.26 -3.48
C PRO A 185 -9.59 -5.11 -2.96
N ILE A 186 -8.62 -4.97 -3.87
CA ILE A 186 -7.20 -4.78 -3.53
C ILE A 186 -7.00 -3.44 -2.83
N GLY A 187 -7.54 -2.35 -3.37
CA GLY A 187 -7.51 -1.04 -2.75
C GLY A 187 -8.16 -1.03 -1.36
N LEU A 188 -9.32 -1.67 -1.19
CA LEU A 188 -10.03 -1.73 0.10
C LEU A 188 -9.17 -2.41 1.17
N LEU A 189 -8.51 -3.52 0.81
CA LEU A 189 -7.60 -4.20 1.72
C LEU A 189 -6.36 -3.36 2.02
N ILE A 190 -5.83 -2.59 1.07
CA ILE A 190 -4.72 -1.65 1.34
C ILE A 190 -5.17 -0.55 2.31
N ALA A 191 -6.34 0.04 2.10
CA ALA A 191 -6.92 1.01 3.03
C ALA A 191 -7.09 0.41 4.43
N SER A 192 -7.45 -0.87 4.54
CA SER A 192 -7.56 -1.56 5.83
C SER A 192 -6.23 -1.64 6.58
N ILE A 193 -5.10 -1.75 5.87
CA ILE A 193 -3.75 -1.73 6.47
C ILE A 193 -3.49 -0.37 7.12
N LEU A 194 -3.77 0.71 6.38
CA LEU A 194 -3.58 2.07 6.87
C LEU A 194 -4.56 2.42 7.99
N ASN A 195 -5.81 1.97 7.87
CA ASN A 195 -6.82 2.15 8.90
C ASN A 195 -6.42 1.45 10.21
N ALA A 196 -5.92 0.20 10.15
CA ALA A 196 -5.41 -0.49 11.33
C ALA A 196 -4.24 0.25 12.00
N ASN A 197 -3.33 0.81 11.19
CA ASN A 197 -2.23 1.65 11.66
C ASN A 197 -2.76 2.91 12.37
N ASN A 198 -3.70 3.62 11.75
CA ASN A 198 -4.28 4.85 12.30
C ASN A 198 -5.16 4.61 13.54
N ILE A 199 -5.90 3.49 13.64
CA ILE A 199 -6.68 3.13 14.84
C ILE A 199 -5.74 2.94 16.04
N ARG A 200 -4.63 2.24 15.85
CA ARG A 200 -3.60 2.05 16.89
C ARG A 200 -3.04 3.39 17.35
N ASP A 201 -2.79 4.29 16.40
CA ASP A 201 -2.06 5.53 16.66
C ASP A 201 -2.97 6.75 16.94
N ILE A 202 -4.29 6.58 17.00
CA ILE A 202 -5.28 7.67 17.10
C ILE A 202 -5.00 8.67 18.24
N ASN A 203 -4.55 8.20 19.40
CA ASN A 203 -4.23 9.06 20.54
C ASN A 203 -2.90 9.81 20.33
N TYR A 204 -1.92 9.15 19.72
CA TYR A 204 -0.62 9.75 19.42
C TYR A 204 -0.74 10.80 18.31
N ASP A 205 -1.54 10.53 17.29
CA ASP A 205 -1.89 11.44 16.19
C ASP A 205 -2.55 12.71 16.71
N LYS A 206 -3.53 12.56 17.62
CA LYS A 206 -4.21 13.70 18.26
C LYS A 206 -3.23 14.57 19.06
N GLN A 207 -2.30 13.95 19.79
CA GLN A 207 -1.24 14.65 20.53
C GLN A 207 -0.25 15.37 19.60
N ALA A 208 -0.02 14.85 18.39
CA ALA A 208 0.81 15.48 17.36
C ALA A 208 0.06 16.54 16.52
N HIS A 209 -1.17 16.87 16.89
CA HIS A 209 -2.04 17.82 16.18
C HIS A 209 -2.22 17.49 14.68
N ILE A 210 -2.21 16.21 14.32
CA ILE A 210 -2.56 15.75 12.97
C ILE A 210 -3.97 15.18 12.94
N LYS A 211 -4.61 15.26 11.77
CA LYS A 211 -5.95 14.71 11.56
C LYS A 211 -5.85 13.60 10.52
N THR A 212 -5.70 12.35 10.94
CA THR A 212 -5.91 11.19 10.08
C THR A 212 -7.40 10.95 9.85
N PHE A 213 -7.80 10.15 8.87
CA PHE A 213 -9.21 9.87 8.60
C PHE A 213 -9.88 9.26 9.85
N THR A 214 -9.20 8.29 10.46
CA THR A 214 -9.56 7.68 11.75
C THR A 214 -9.77 8.72 12.86
N ALA A 215 -8.90 9.73 12.97
CA ALA A 215 -9.06 10.80 13.97
C ALA A 215 -10.29 11.69 13.69
N VAL A 216 -10.66 11.87 12.41
CA VAL A 216 -11.83 12.66 12.00
C VAL A 216 -13.13 11.93 12.29
N ILE A 217 -13.24 10.65 11.91
CA ILE A 217 -14.48 9.87 12.12
C ILE A 217 -14.59 9.30 13.54
N GLY A 218 -13.47 9.22 14.26
CA GLY A 218 -13.37 8.72 15.63
C GLY A 218 -13.16 7.21 15.73
N TYR A 219 -12.68 6.77 16.90
CA TYR A 219 -12.25 5.38 17.16
C TYR A 219 -13.33 4.33 16.86
N LYS A 220 -14.57 4.57 17.31
CA LYS A 220 -15.68 3.61 17.12
C LYS A 220 -16.05 3.47 15.64
N ALA A 221 -16.16 4.58 14.91
CA ALA A 221 -16.46 4.56 13.48
C ALA A 221 -15.35 3.89 12.68
N SER A 222 -14.08 4.13 13.04
CA SER A 222 -12.92 3.52 12.39
C SER A 222 -12.93 1.99 12.49
N LYS A 223 -13.40 1.43 13.61
CA LYS A 223 -13.57 -0.03 13.73
C LYS A 223 -14.59 -0.58 12.73
N TYR A 224 -15.69 0.13 12.52
CA TYR A 224 -16.68 -0.25 11.50
C TYR A 224 -16.14 -0.06 10.08
N GLU A 225 -15.35 0.98 9.84
CA GLU A 225 -14.66 1.19 8.57
C GLU A 225 -13.73 0.02 8.26
N TYR A 226 -12.89 -0.43 9.21
CA TYR A 226 -12.02 -1.60 9.00
C TYR A 226 -12.84 -2.84 8.58
N ILE A 227 -13.94 -3.11 9.28
CA ILE A 227 -14.83 -4.23 8.97
C ILE A 227 -15.44 -4.07 7.57
N PHE A 228 -15.90 -2.86 7.23
CA PHE A 228 -16.45 -2.53 5.92
C PHE A 228 -15.42 -2.73 4.80
N LEU A 229 -14.19 -2.25 4.97
CA LEU A 229 -13.11 -2.40 4.01
C LEU A 229 -12.78 -3.88 3.77
N VAL A 230 -12.61 -4.66 4.84
CA VAL A 230 -12.29 -6.09 4.75
C VAL A 230 -13.45 -6.87 4.16
N SER A 231 -14.66 -6.77 4.72
CA SER A 231 -15.83 -7.51 4.22
C SER A 231 -16.23 -7.08 2.81
N GLY A 232 -16.13 -5.79 2.50
CA GLY A 232 -16.39 -5.22 1.17
C GLY A 232 -15.51 -5.83 0.10
N ALA A 233 -14.22 -6.11 0.38
CA ALA A 233 -13.34 -6.78 -0.56
C ALA A 233 -13.85 -8.19 -0.95
N TYR A 234 -14.32 -8.98 0.02
CA TYR A 234 -14.90 -10.30 -0.25
C TYR A 234 -16.24 -10.23 -0.97
N ILE A 235 -17.14 -9.34 -0.51
CA ILE A 235 -18.44 -9.14 -1.13
C ILE A 235 -18.28 -8.73 -2.59
N LEU A 236 -17.37 -7.82 -2.89
CA LEU A 236 -17.10 -7.39 -4.26
C LEU A 236 -16.58 -8.52 -5.14
N VAL A 237 -15.71 -9.41 -4.64
CA VAL A 237 -15.30 -10.59 -5.42
C VAL A 237 -16.51 -11.46 -5.76
N LEU A 238 -17.38 -11.75 -4.79
CA LEU A 238 -18.60 -12.53 -5.04
C LEU A 238 -19.55 -11.86 -6.04
N VAL A 239 -19.74 -10.54 -5.90
CA VAL A 239 -20.55 -9.73 -6.84
C VAL A 239 -19.93 -9.77 -8.24
N PHE A 240 -18.63 -9.59 -8.38
CA PHE A 240 -17.94 -9.61 -9.67
C PHE A 240 -17.98 -10.98 -10.33
N ILE A 241 -17.99 -12.07 -9.56
CA ILE A 241 -18.25 -13.42 -10.10
C ILE A 241 -19.69 -13.51 -10.62
N GLY A 242 -20.68 -13.05 -9.84
CA GLY A 242 -22.09 -13.05 -10.27
C GLY A 242 -22.35 -12.19 -11.51
N LEU A 243 -21.60 -11.08 -11.66
CA LEU A 243 -21.64 -10.19 -12.82
C LEU A 243 -20.75 -10.66 -13.98
N ARG A 244 -20.05 -11.80 -13.87
CA ARG A 244 -19.11 -12.34 -14.86
C ARG A 244 -17.96 -11.38 -15.22
N ILE A 245 -17.55 -10.53 -14.27
CA ILE A 245 -16.33 -9.71 -14.33
C ILE A 245 -15.12 -10.53 -13.87
N LEU A 246 -15.33 -11.40 -12.88
CA LEU A 246 -14.38 -12.39 -12.42
C LEU A 246 -14.96 -13.79 -12.64
N GLU A 247 -14.08 -14.78 -12.67
CA GLU A 247 -14.43 -16.17 -12.95
C GLU A 247 -14.48 -16.98 -11.65
N PRO A 248 -15.14 -18.15 -11.62
CA PRO A 248 -15.33 -18.93 -10.39
C PRO A 248 -14.04 -19.30 -9.66
N TYR A 249 -12.90 -19.45 -10.35
CA TYR A 249 -11.60 -19.68 -9.72
C TYR A 249 -11.17 -18.55 -8.78
N SER A 250 -11.72 -17.33 -8.91
CA SER A 250 -11.51 -16.25 -7.94
C SER A 250 -12.09 -16.55 -6.55
N LEU A 251 -12.94 -17.58 -6.38
CA LEU A 251 -13.38 -18.07 -5.06
C LEU A 251 -12.24 -18.58 -4.18
N LEU A 252 -11.04 -18.83 -4.73
CA LEU A 252 -9.85 -19.17 -3.96
C LEU A 252 -9.55 -18.17 -2.83
N VAL A 253 -9.95 -16.89 -2.98
CA VAL A 253 -9.80 -15.89 -1.90
C VAL A 253 -10.51 -16.29 -0.61
N LEU A 254 -11.56 -17.13 -0.66
CA LEU A 254 -12.28 -17.59 0.53
C LEU A 254 -11.43 -18.48 1.44
N LEU A 255 -10.33 -19.07 0.94
CA LEU A 255 -9.41 -19.86 1.76
C LEU A 255 -8.76 -19.04 2.88
N VAL A 256 -8.69 -17.71 2.73
CA VAL A 256 -8.12 -16.80 3.75
C VAL A 256 -9.18 -16.07 4.57
N LEU A 257 -10.47 -16.41 4.38
CA LEU A 257 -11.57 -15.88 5.18
C LEU A 257 -11.42 -16.09 6.69
N PRO A 258 -10.87 -17.24 7.20
CA PRO A 258 -10.64 -17.40 8.63
C PRO A 258 -9.69 -16.34 9.22
N GLN A 259 -8.67 -15.93 8.47
CA GLN A 259 -7.77 -14.85 8.89
C GLN A 259 -8.48 -13.49 8.85
N ALA A 260 -9.28 -13.22 7.82
CA ALA A 260 -10.08 -12.00 7.76
C ALA A 260 -11.02 -11.86 8.95
N TYR A 261 -11.73 -12.94 9.30
CA TYR A 261 -12.61 -12.98 10.47
C TYR A 261 -11.84 -12.73 11.77
N LYS A 262 -10.67 -13.37 11.94
CA LYS A 262 -9.80 -13.14 13.09
C LYS A 262 -9.41 -11.66 13.22
N ASN A 263 -8.91 -11.06 12.14
CA ASN A 263 -8.51 -9.66 12.11
C ASN A 263 -9.67 -8.71 12.46
N MET A 264 -10.85 -8.91 11.85
CA MET A 264 -12.04 -8.11 12.13
C MET A 264 -12.48 -8.25 13.59
N ARG A 265 -12.42 -9.44 14.17
CA ARG A 265 -12.74 -9.69 15.59
C ARG A 265 -11.77 -8.99 16.53
N GLU A 266 -10.46 -9.03 16.24
CA GLU A 266 -9.43 -8.34 17.04
C GLU A 266 -9.64 -6.82 17.03
N ILE A 267 -9.84 -6.21 15.86
CA ILE A 267 -10.18 -4.78 15.76
C ILE A 267 -11.50 -4.48 16.48
N SER A 268 -12.52 -5.32 16.34
CA SER A 268 -13.82 -5.16 17.01
C SER A 268 -13.72 -5.24 18.53
N ALA A 269 -12.81 -6.04 19.07
CA ALA A 269 -12.56 -6.17 20.50
C ALA A 269 -11.64 -5.06 21.05
N ALA A 270 -10.90 -4.37 20.18
CA ALA A 270 -9.89 -3.40 20.57
C ALA A 270 -10.46 -2.26 21.43
N GLN A 271 -9.69 -1.89 22.46
CA GLN A 271 -10.00 -0.80 23.37
C GLN A 271 -9.05 0.39 23.15
N ILE A 272 -9.61 1.61 23.10
CA ILE A 272 -8.84 2.84 22.83
C ILE A 272 -7.72 3.09 23.87
N ASN A 273 -7.91 2.63 25.11
CA ASN A 273 -6.94 2.79 26.20
C ASN A 273 -5.88 1.67 26.24
N ASN A 274 -5.94 0.69 25.33
CA ASN A 274 -5.00 -0.43 25.27
C ASN A 274 -4.55 -0.67 23.81
N PRO A 275 -3.82 0.29 23.20
CA PRO A 275 -3.37 0.19 21.81
C PRO A 275 -2.45 -1.02 21.55
N GLN A 276 -1.85 -1.60 22.61
CA GLN A 276 -1.01 -2.80 22.53
C GLN A 276 -1.78 -4.01 21.98
N GLN A 277 -3.09 -4.10 22.22
CA GLN A 277 -3.95 -5.17 21.69
C GLN A 277 -3.91 -5.24 20.16
N ILE A 278 -3.70 -4.10 19.50
CA ILE A 278 -3.71 -3.98 18.04
C ILE A 278 -2.37 -3.47 17.49
N ALA A 279 -1.29 -3.61 18.26
CA ALA A 279 0.03 -3.10 17.89
C ALA A 279 0.50 -3.60 16.51
N MET A 280 0.15 -4.84 16.18
CA MET A 280 0.57 -5.55 14.96
C MET A 280 -0.56 -5.68 13.92
N MET A 281 -1.69 -4.99 14.09
CA MET A 281 -2.84 -5.18 13.20
C MET A 281 -2.59 -4.68 11.77
N ASP A 282 -1.73 -3.69 11.56
CA ASP A 282 -1.27 -3.29 10.24
C ASP A 282 -0.48 -4.42 9.56
N VAL A 283 0.41 -5.10 10.29
CA VAL A 283 1.13 -6.29 9.81
C VAL A 283 0.17 -7.43 9.46
N SER A 284 -0.77 -7.76 10.36
CA SER A 284 -1.75 -8.82 10.12
C SER A 284 -2.71 -8.49 8.97
N SER A 285 -3.00 -7.21 8.74
CA SER A 285 -3.78 -6.74 7.58
C SER A 285 -2.96 -6.82 6.29
N ALA A 286 -1.67 -6.48 6.33
CA ALA A 286 -0.77 -6.62 5.18
C ALA A 286 -0.58 -8.09 4.78
N GLN A 287 -0.51 -9.01 5.75
CA GLN A 287 -0.49 -10.45 5.50
C GLN A 287 -1.80 -10.95 4.88
N LEU A 288 -2.95 -10.47 5.37
CA LEU A 288 -4.25 -10.79 4.79
C LEU A 288 -4.31 -10.32 3.33
N HIS A 289 -3.93 -9.06 3.08
CA HIS A 289 -3.85 -8.48 1.75
C HIS A 289 -2.93 -9.27 0.82
N MET A 290 -1.74 -9.66 1.28
CA MET A 290 -0.81 -10.49 0.52
C MET A 290 -1.45 -11.81 0.10
N LYS A 291 -1.99 -12.58 1.05
CA LYS A 291 -2.55 -13.91 0.74
C LYS A 291 -3.81 -13.81 -0.13
N PHE A 292 -4.69 -12.84 0.17
CA PHE A 292 -5.88 -12.58 -0.64
C PHE A 292 -5.49 -12.23 -2.08
N GLY A 293 -4.56 -11.31 -2.26
CA GLY A 293 -4.10 -10.85 -3.56
C GLY A 293 -3.41 -11.92 -4.38
N LEU A 294 -2.59 -12.76 -3.74
CA LEU A 294 -1.97 -13.93 -4.37
C LEU A 294 -3.03 -14.92 -4.84
N LEU A 295 -3.99 -15.28 -3.99
CA LEU A 295 -5.07 -16.22 -4.34
C LEU A 295 -5.98 -15.65 -5.44
N LEU A 296 -6.25 -14.35 -5.42
CA LEU A 296 -6.99 -13.67 -6.49
C LEU A 296 -6.20 -13.73 -7.82
N SER A 297 -4.90 -13.43 -7.78
CA SER A 297 -4.03 -13.48 -8.96
C SER A 297 -3.97 -14.89 -9.55
N VAL A 298 -3.81 -15.92 -8.69
CA VAL A 298 -3.85 -17.32 -9.10
C VAL A 298 -5.22 -17.68 -9.69
N GLY A 299 -6.31 -17.25 -9.06
CA GLY A 299 -7.66 -17.47 -9.58
C GLY A 299 -7.85 -16.87 -10.97
N ILE A 300 -7.41 -15.64 -11.21
CA ILE A 300 -7.46 -14.98 -12.52
C ILE A 300 -6.61 -15.73 -13.56
N ILE A 301 -5.40 -16.19 -13.20
CA ILE A 301 -4.53 -16.95 -14.09
C ILE A 301 -5.15 -18.31 -14.45
N LEU A 302 -5.72 -19.03 -13.49
CA LEU A 302 -6.36 -20.34 -13.74
C LEU A 302 -7.50 -20.21 -14.75
N SER A 303 -8.31 -19.16 -14.64
CA SER A 303 -9.40 -18.89 -15.58
C SER A 303 -8.94 -18.56 -17.00
N ALA A 304 -7.67 -18.20 -17.18
CA ALA A 304 -7.10 -18.00 -18.51
C ALA A 304 -6.70 -19.33 -19.17
N ILE A 305 -6.51 -20.39 -18.37
CA ILE A 305 -5.97 -21.69 -18.77
C ILE A 305 -7.08 -22.73 -18.94
N PHE A 306 -8.02 -22.77 -18.00
CA PHE A 306 -9.13 -23.72 -17.92
C PHE A 306 -10.46 -23.03 -18.19
#